data_AF-A0A6C0C2E8-F1
#
_entry.id   AF-A0A6C0C2E8-F1
#
_cell.length_a   1.000
_cell.length_b   1.000
_cell.length_c   1.000
_cell.angle_alpha   90.00
_cell.angle_beta   90.00
_cell.angle_gamma   90.00
#
_symmetry.space_group_name_H-M   'P 1'
#
loop_
_entity.id
_entity.type
_entity.pdbx_description
1 polymer ?
#
loop_
_entity_poly.entity_id
_entity_poly.type
_entity_poly.pdbx_seq_one_letter_code
_entity_poly.pdbx_strand_id
1 'polypeptide(L)' 'MIKILLGLLLLVGIYYYMQGKKEASARILEPFVASEKFAGAKNGYVFKMDSHGLGYYLDHKSN' A
#
# COMPACT_ATOMS: atom_id res chain seq x y z
N MET A 1 -36.45 11.71 -16.89
CA MET A 1 -35.06 11.77 -17.38
C MET A 1 -34.08 12.30 -16.33
N ILE A 2 -34.33 13.46 -15.71
CA ILE A 2 -33.41 14.05 -14.70
C ILE A 2 -33.09 13.13 -13.51
N LYS A 3 -34.07 12.34 -13.04
CA LYS A 3 -33.89 11.38 -11.93
C LYS A 3 -32.94 10.23 -12.27
N ILE A 4 -32.94 9.80 -13.53
CA ILE A 4 -32.05 8.75 -14.04
C ILE A 4 -30.62 9.27 -14.08
N LEU A 5 -30.44 10.53 -14.52
CA LEU A 5 -29.14 11.19 -14.57
C LEU A 5 -28.52 11.38 -13.17
N LEU A 6 -29.34 11.78 -12.18
CA LEU A 6 -28.91 11.91 -10.79
C LEU A 6 -28.49 10.57 -10.17
N GLY A 7 -29.23 9.49 -10.47
CA GLY A 7 -28.87 8.15 -10.02
C GLY A 7 -27.54 7.67 -10.60
N LEU A 8 -27.28 7.96 -11.89
CA LEU A 8 -26.02 7.62 -12.56
C LEU A 8 -24.83 8.39 -11.98
N LEU A 9 -24.99 9.69 -11.69
CA LEU A 9 -23.97 10.50 -11.02
C LEU A 9 -23.62 9.98 -9.62
N LEU A 10 -24.63 9.55 -8.85
CA LEU A 10 -24.43 8.97 -7.53
C LEU A 10 -23.64 7.65 -7.59
N LEU A 11 -23.97 6.77 -8.53
CA LEU A 11 -23.25 5.51 -8.74
C LEU A 11 -21.80 5.74 -9.15
N VAL A 12 -21.54 6.70 -10.04
CA VAL A 12 -20.18 7.07 -10.45
C VAL A 12 -19.38 7.64 -9.26
N GLY A 13 -20.00 8.49 -8.45
CA GLY A 13 -19.36 9.03 -7.24
C GLY A 13 -18.99 7.94 -6.23
N ILE A 14 -19.90 6.99 -5.98
CA ILE A 14 -19.64 5.83 -5.10
C ILE A 14 -18.52 4.96 -5.67
N TYR A 15 -18.51 4.73 -6.99
CA TYR A 15 -17.47 3.95 -7.65
C TYR A 15 -16.07 4.56 -7.44
N TYR A 16 -15.90 5.86 -7.67
CA TYR A 16 -14.63 6.54 -7.43
C TYR A 16 -14.24 6.56 -5.95
N TYR A 17 -15.20 6.77 -5.05
CA TYR A 17 -14.98 6.71 -3.60
C TYR A 17 -14.47 5.33 -3.14
N MET A 18 -15.00 4.25 -3.71
CA MET A 18 -14.57 2.89 -3.42
C MET A 18 -13.21 2.55 -4.02
N GLN A 19 -12.85 3.11 -5.19
CA GLN A 19 -11.59 2.86 -5.86
C GLN A 19 -10.40 3.39 -5.05
N GLY A 20 -10.52 4.57 -4.45
CA GLY A 20 -9.46 5.19 -3.61
C GLY A 20 -9.08 4.39 -2.36
N LYS A 21 -9.90 3.42 -1.94
CA LYS A 21 -9.61 2.54 -0.79
C LYS A 21 -8.89 1.25 -1.15
N LYS A 22 -8.89 0.83 -2.43
CA LYS A 22 -8.34 -0.47 -2.85
C LYS A 22 -6.81 -0.47 -3.02
N GLU A 23 -6.17 0.66 -3.25
CA GLU A 23 -4.72 0.70 -3.47
C GLU A 23 -3.87 0.58 -2.19
N ALA A 24 -4.47 0.72 -1.02
CA ALA A 24 -3.76 0.61 0.25
C ALA A 24 -3.62 -0.84 0.77
N SER A 25 -4.48 -1.77 0.34
CA SER A 25 -4.61 -3.10 0.99
C SER A 25 -4.10 -4.29 0.19
N ALA A 26 -3.51 -4.11 -0.99
CA ALA A 26 -3.02 -5.22 -1.80
C ALA A 26 -1.55 -5.07 -2.24
N ARG A 27 -0.72 -4.38 -1.44
CA ARG A 27 0.73 -4.48 -1.62
C ARG A 27 1.18 -5.79 -0.97
N ILE A 28 1.52 -6.80 -1.78
CA ILE A 28 2.26 -7.96 -1.29
C ILE A 28 3.57 -7.41 -0.74
N LEU A 29 3.72 -7.44 0.58
CA LEU A 29 4.93 -6.95 1.24
C LEU A 29 5.99 -8.04 1.14
N GLU A 30 7.05 -7.78 0.38
CA GLU A 30 8.20 -8.68 0.32
C GLU A 30 8.90 -8.73 1.69
N PRO A 31 9.25 -9.91 2.22
CA PRO A 31 9.93 -10.03 3.52
C PRO A 31 11.30 -9.32 3.58
N PHE A 32 11.99 -9.22 2.44
CA PHE A 32 13.30 -8.59 2.33
C PHE A 32 13.47 -7.90 0.97
N VAL A 33 14.00 -6.68 0.98
CA VAL A 33 14.39 -5.92 -0.20
C VAL A 33 15.84 -5.47 -0.05
N ALA A 34 16.74 -6.09 -0.82
CA ALA A 34 18.17 -5.76 -0.79
C ALA A 34 18.43 -4.29 -1.14
N SER A 35 19.36 -3.66 -0.41
CA SER A 35 19.75 -2.28 -0.68
C SER A 35 21.11 -1.97 -0.07
N GLU A 36 22.01 -1.43 -0.89
CA GLU A 36 23.39 -1.11 -0.49
C GLU A 36 23.49 0.10 0.45
N LYS A 37 22.47 0.95 0.51
CA LYS A 37 22.45 2.17 1.32
C LYS A 37 21.07 2.49 1.84
N PHE A 38 21.02 3.20 2.97
CA PHE A 38 19.78 3.73 3.49
C PHE A 38 19.20 4.78 2.53
N ALA A 39 18.04 4.49 1.95
CA ALA A 39 17.32 5.35 1.01
C ALA A 39 16.11 6.05 1.67
N GLY A 40 16.08 6.12 3.00
CA GLY A 40 14.98 6.69 3.77
C GLY A 40 14.07 5.65 4.41
N ALA A 41 13.15 6.12 5.25
CA ALA A 41 12.20 5.28 5.96
C ALA A 41 11.15 4.72 4.99
N LYS A 42 10.89 3.42 5.09
CA LYS A 42 9.82 2.73 4.36
C LYS A 42 8.81 2.21 5.38
N ASN A 43 7.54 2.56 5.22
CA ASN A 43 6.48 2.14 6.14
C ASN A 43 6.43 0.61 6.24
N GLY A 44 6.54 0.10 7.45
CA GLY A 44 6.55 -1.34 7.72
C GLY A 44 7.89 -2.02 7.47
N TYR A 45 9.00 -1.29 7.25
CA TYR A 45 10.31 -1.89 7.04
C TYR A 45 11.40 -1.28 7.95
N VAL A 46 12.36 -2.11 8.34
CA VAL A 46 13.58 -1.71 9.06
C VAL A 46 14.79 -1.92 8.15
N PHE A 47 15.63 -0.90 8.01
CA PHE A 47 16.90 -1.02 7.29
C PHE A 47 17.97 -1.59 8.22
N LYS A 48 18.49 -2.79 7.91
CA LYS A 48 19.51 -3.47 8.72
C LYS A 48 20.35 -4.46 7.88
N MET A 49 21.45 -4.91 8.45
CA MET A 49 22.21 -6.08 7.99
C MET A 49 21.72 -7.31 8.75
N ASP A 50 21.28 -8.36 8.06
CA ASP A 50 20.82 -9.62 8.67
C ASP A 50 21.12 -10.80 7.73
N SER A 51 20.51 -11.98 7.96
CA SER A 51 20.77 -13.23 7.25
C SER A 51 20.65 -13.17 5.72
N HIS A 52 19.85 -12.25 5.16
CA HIS A 52 19.68 -12.08 3.72
C HIS A 52 20.57 -10.96 3.14
N GLY A 53 21.41 -10.33 3.97
CA GLY A 53 22.29 -9.22 3.60
C GLY A 53 21.79 -7.85 4.04
N LEU A 54 22.37 -6.80 3.46
CA LEU A 54 22.02 -5.41 3.78
C LEU A 54 20.78 -4.99 3.00
N GLY A 55 19.78 -4.48 3.71
CA GLY A 55 18.58 -3.98 3.06
C GLY A 55 17.42 -3.72 4.01
N TYR A 56 16.23 -3.67 3.45
CA TYR A 56 14.98 -3.43 4.15
C TYR A 56 14.31 -4.76 4.49
N TYR A 57 14.09 -5.01 5.77
CA TYR A 57 13.38 -6.18 6.29
C TYR A 57 11.98 -5.78 6.74
N LEU A 58 10.99 -6.61 6.42
CA LEU A 58 9.63 -6.40 6.87
C LEU A 58 9.58 -6.38 8.41
N ASP A 59 9.06 -5.31 8.97
CA ASP A 59 8.89 -5.14 10.42
C ASP A 59 7.66 -5.93 10.86
N HIS A 60 7.86 -7.20 11.21
CA HIS A 60 6.84 -8.00 11.83
C HIS A 60 6.62 -7.49 13.26
N LYS A 61 5.77 -6.48 13.43
CA LYS A 61 5.18 -6.21 14.74
C LYS A 61 4.32 -7.43 15.10
N SER A 62 4.84 -8.29 15.97
CA SER A 62 4.00 -9.20 16.76
C SER A 62 3.08 -8.31 17.58
N ASN A 63 1.80 -8.23 17.18
CA ASN A 63 0.75 -7.63 18.00
C ASN A 63 0.34 -8.62 19.09
#